data_AF-A0A9X2XMI5-F1
#
_entry.id   AF-A0A9X2XMI5-F1
#
_cell.length_a   1.000
_cell.length_b   1.000
_cell.length_c   1.000
_cell.angle_alpha   90.00
_cell.angle_beta   90.00
_cell.angle_gamma   90.00
#
_symmetry.space_group_name_H-M   'P 1'
#
loop_
_entity.id
_entity.type
_entity.pdbx_description
1 polymer ?
#
loop_
_entity_poly.entity_id
_entity_poly.type
_entity_poly.pdbx_seq_one_letter_code
_entity_poly.pdbx_strand_id
1 'polypeptide(L)'
;MPQRSPRSQALGMHLVLVLVTCLLGSRALVAHQMQPEASAPAPAAATESATPWGGDYFPNTLLTDQDGRQVRFFDDLIKDKVVVINFIFTSCSDSCPLETARLRQVQKLLGDRVGQDIFFYSISIDPLSDTPAVLKAYSQRFKVGPGWKFLTGEFEDVTDLRKKLGLFIEGVDNGRSKDHNLSLIVGNQSTGRWMKASPFENPWILADQLANTLQNWKQPSAEQNYADAPQIRPPSNGEELFRTRCASCHSLGPQDGEGIGMRNIGPDLIGVTRQRDPAWLNRWIREPDKVLAEKDPIALQLFEKYERIPMPNLRLDEQSAQSIIEFLNNETERQHPSVQPLADGALTPETASTASETVSRMQ
;
A
#
# COMPACT_ATOMS: atom_id res chain seq x y z
N MET A 1 -86.10 -65.35 4.37
CA MET A 1 -85.70 -65.28 2.95
C MET A 1 -86.72 -64.39 2.23
N PRO A 2 -86.32 -63.38 1.42
CA PRO A 2 -85.54 -63.53 0.18
C PRO A 2 -84.34 -62.53 0.08
N GLN A 3 -83.16 -62.99 -0.34
CA GLN A 3 -82.57 -62.89 -1.69
C GLN A 3 -82.37 -61.45 -2.23
N ARG A 4 -81.11 -61.01 -2.19
CA ARG A 4 -80.55 -59.82 -2.85
C ARG A 4 -80.36 -60.08 -4.35
N SER A 5 -80.55 -59.05 -5.17
CA SER A 5 -79.95 -58.93 -6.49
C SER A 5 -79.11 -57.64 -6.59
N PRO A 6 -78.11 -57.59 -7.48
CA PRO A 6 -76.90 -56.79 -7.30
C PRO A 6 -76.88 -55.62 -8.29
N ARG A 7 -77.09 -54.39 -7.83
CA ARG A 7 -76.88 -53.21 -8.72
C ARG A 7 -76.59 -51.87 -8.05
N SER A 8 -76.36 -51.83 -6.73
CA SER A 8 -76.01 -50.59 -6.01
C SER A 8 -74.55 -50.51 -5.55
N GLN A 9 -73.71 -51.49 -5.89
CA GLN A 9 -72.29 -51.53 -5.50
C GLN A 9 -71.36 -50.64 -6.35
N ALA A 10 -71.86 -49.97 -7.40
CA ALA A 10 -70.99 -49.22 -8.32
C ALA A 10 -70.89 -47.71 -8.06
N LEU A 11 -71.78 -47.11 -7.25
CA LEU A 11 -71.72 -45.66 -6.94
C LEU A 11 -71.16 -45.33 -5.55
N GLY A 12 -71.11 -46.28 -4.61
CA GLY A 12 -70.58 -46.05 -3.25
C GLY A 12 -69.06 -46.14 -3.12
N MET A 13 -68.37 -46.76 -4.08
CA MET A 13 -66.94 -47.10 -3.93
C MET A 13 -65.98 -46.00 -4.43
N HIS A 14 -66.47 -45.02 -5.21
CA HIS A 14 -65.64 -43.89 -5.65
C HIS A 14 -65.73 -42.67 -4.73
N LEU A 15 -66.80 -42.50 -3.95
CA LEU A 15 -66.92 -41.38 -3.00
C LEU A 15 -66.12 -41.63 -1.69
N VAL A 16 -65.96 -42.89 -1.28
CA VAL A 16 -65.15 -43.26 -0.10
C VAL A 16 -63.65 -43.19 -0.38
N LEU A 17 -63.22 -43.46 -1.62
CA LEU A 17 -61.79 -43.47 -1.98
C LEU A 17 -61.17 -42.07 -2.04
N VAL A 18 -61.96 -41.01 -2.29
CA VAL A 18 -61.49 -39.61 -2.34
C VAL A 18 -61.48 -38.95 -0.95
N LEU A 19 -62.34 -39.39 -0.03
CA LEU A 19 -62.35 -38.88 1.36
C LEU A 19 -61.29 -39.54 2.25
N VAL A 20 -60.85 -40.77 1.97
CA VAL A 20 -59.75 -41.43 2.68
C VAL A 20 -58.38 -40.87 2.27
N THR A 21 -58.20 -40.41 1.04
CA THR A 21 -56.94 -39.79 0.59
C THR A 21 -56.72 -38.38 1.16
N CYS A 22 -57.78 -37.63 1.51
CA CYS A 22 -57.64 -36.32 2.14
C CYS A 22 -57.41 -36.36 3.67
N LEU A 23 -57.75 -37.45 4.35
CA LEU A 23 -57.52 -37.61 5.80
C LEU A 23 -56.19 -38.32 6.16
N LEU A 24 -55.49 -38.90 5.17
CA LEU A 24 -54.12 -39.41 5.33
C LEU A 24 -53.03 -38.34 5.08
N GLY A 25 -53.40 -37.15 4.60
CA GLY A 25 -52.48 -36.03 4.36
C GLY A 25 -52.22 -35.13 5.57
N SER A 26 -52.82 -35.41 6.73
CA SER A 26 -52.80 -34.51 7.88
C SER A 26 -52.48 -35.24 9.18
N ARG A 27 -51.42 -36.07 9.24
CA ARG A 27 -50.76 -36.48 10.50
C ARG A 27 -49.36 -37.09 10.32
N ALA A 28 -48.51 -36.44 9.54
CA ALA A 28 -47.07 -36.73 9.49
C ALA A 28 -46.23 -35.48 9.81
N LEU A 29 -46.56 -34.83 10.93
CA LEU A 29 -45.65 -33.97 11.67
C LEU A 29 -45.54 -34.59 13.07
N VAL A 30 -44.50 -35.39 13.30
CA VAL A 30 -43.80 -35.62 14.58
C VAL A 30 -42.71 -36.68 14.34
N ALA A 31 -41.51 -36.36 14.83
CA ALA A 31 -40.36 -37.24 15.05
C ALA A 31 -39.62 -37.78 13.81
N HIS A 32 -38.88 -36.89 13.13
CA HIS A 32 -37.60 -37.33 12.61
C HIS A 32 -36.61 -37.34 13.80
N GLN A 33 -36.31 -38.54 14.27
CA GLN A 33 -35.29 -38.79 15.27
C GLN A 33 -33.96 -38.24 14.76
N MET A 34 -33.31 -37.40 15.58
CA MET A 34 -31.88 -37.11 15.43
C MET A 34 -31.13 -38.44 15.47
N GLN A 35 -30.73 -38.94 14.30
CA GLN A 35 -29.61 -39.87 14.22
C GLN A 35 -28.36 -39.06 14.58
N PRO A 36 -27.49 -39.52 15.49
CA PRO A 36 -26.17 -38.93 15.61
C PRO A 36 -25.46 -39.21 14.29
N GLU A 37 -25.28 -38.18 13.47
CA GLU A 37 -24.39 -38.24 12.32
C GLU A 37 -23.03 -38.70 12.86
N ALA A 38 -22.64 -39.92 12.49
CA ALA A 38 -21.27 -40.35 12.61
C ALA A 38 -20.45 -39.30 11.89
N SER A 39 -19.65 -38.55 12.66
CA SER A 39 -18.72 -37.56 12.13
C SER A 39 -17.95 -38.21 10.99
N ALA A 40 -18.21 -37.76 9.77
CA ALA A 40 -17.34 -38.05 8.65
C ALA A 40 -15.91 -37.76 9.15
N PRO A 41 -14.94 -38.67 8.97
CA PRO A 41 -13.57 -38.35 9.33
C PRO A 41 -13.24 -37.04 8.64
N ALA A 42 -12.86 -36.03 9.43
CA ALA A 42 -12.37 -34.78 8.91
C ALA A 42 -11.41 -35.13 7.78
N PRO A 43 -11.53 -34.50 6.58
CA PRO A 43 -10.59 -34.77 5.51
C PRO A 43 -9.20 -34.66 6.14
N ALA A 44 -8.49 -35.80 6.17
CA ALA A 44 -7.13 -35.84 6.68
C ALA A 44 -6.44 -34.65 6.05
N ALA A 45 -5.94 -33.74 6.90
CA ALA A 45 -5.34 -32.49 6.48
C ALA A 45 -4.54 -32.79 5.23
N ALA A 46 -4.98 -32.27 4.09
CA ALA A 46 -4.31 -32.49 2.83
C ALA A 46 -2.85 -32.13 3.13
N THR A 47 -1.97 -33.13 3.07
CA THR A 47 -0.53 -32.90 3.12
C THR A 47 -0.31 -31.85 2.05
N GLU A 48 -0.02 -30.60 2.46
CA GLU A 48 0.19 -29.48 1.57
C GLU A 48 1.12 -30.00 0.48
N SER A 49 0.59 -30.12 -0.75
CA SER A 49 1.37 -30.59 -1.87
C SER A 49 2.61 -29.71 -1.93
N ALA A 50 3.80 -30.29 -1.72
CA ALA A 50 5.06 -29.57 -1.73
C ALA A 50 5.04 -28.63 -2.93
N THR A 51 5.10 -27.32 -2.66
CA THR A 51 4.90 -26.32 -3.71
C THR A 51 5.99 -26.53 -4.77
N PRO A 52 5.71 -26.30 -6.07
CA PRO A 52 6.71 -26.48 -7.12
C PRO A 52 7.88 -25.48 -6.98
N TRP A 53 7.76 -24.51 -6.07
CA TRP A 53 8.70 -23.44 -5.79
C TRP A 53 9.60 -23.79 -4.59
N GLY A 54 10.19 -24.98 -4.62
CA GLY A 54 11.12 -25.49 -3.60
C GLY A 54 12.59 -25.18 -3.93
N GLY A 55 13.50 -25.83 -3.18
CA GLY A 55 14.95 -25.69 -3.37
C GLY A 55 15.47 -26.18 -4.72
N ASP A 56 14.70 -27.02 -5.42
CA ASP A 56 15.01 -27.45 -6.79
C ASP A 56 14.66 -26.39 -7.84
N TYR A 57 13.79 -25.44 -7.51
CA TYR A 57 13.38 -24.37 -8.42
C TYR A 57 14.24 -23.10 -8.24
N PHE A 58 14.30 -22.57 -7.02
CA PHE A 58 15.05 -21.36 -6.74
C PHE A 58 16.54 -21.69 -6.55
N PRO A 59 17.45 -20.93 -7.18
CA PRO A 59 18.87 -21.13 -6.95
C PRO A 59 19.20 -20.81 -5.49
N ASN A 60 20.10 -21.57 -4.88
CA ASN A 60 20.54 -21.32 -3.50
C ASN A 60 21.84 -20.49 -3.45
N THR A 61 21.86 -19.45 -4.28
CA THR A 61 22.96 -18.52 -4.51
C THR A 61 23.45 -17.90 -3.20
N LEU A 62 24.78 -17.79 -3.04
CA LEU A 62 25.38 -17.12 -1.90
C LEU A 62 25.41 -15.61 -2.14
N LEU A 63 24.78 -14.84 -1.26
CA LEU A 63 24.75 -13.38 -1.29
C LEU A 63 25.37 -12.84 0.00
N THR A 64 25.73 -11.56 -0.02
CA THR A 64 26.23 -10.83 1.14
C THR A 64 25.28 -9.68 1.46
N ASP A 65 24.80 -9.61 2.70
CA ASP A 65 23.92 -8.52 3.15
C ASP A 65 24.70 -7.24 3.50
N GLN A 66 23.97 -6.16 3.77
CA GLN A 66 24.54 -4.85 4.06
C GLN A 66 25.39 -4.80 5.34
N ASP A 67 25.29 -5.81 6.19
CA ASP A 67 26.10 -5.95 7.41
C ASP A 67 27.31 -6.87 7.18
N GLY A 68 27.54 -7.32 5.94
CA GLY A 68 28.64 -8.23 5.58
C GLY A 68 28.35 -9.70 5.88
N ARG A 69 27.10 -10.07 6.22
CA ARG A 69 26.75 -11.47 6.49
C ARG A 69 26.46 -12.21 5.20
N GLN A 70 27.03 -13.40 5.07
CA GLN A 70 26.69 -14.30 3.98
C GLN A 70 25.34 -14.97 4.25
N VAL A 71 24.49 -15.01 3.22
CA VAL A 71 23.16 -15.62 3.25
C VAL A 71 22.94 -16.40 1.96
N ARG A 72 22.24 -17.53 2.04
CA ARG A 72 21.83 -18.33 0.90
C ARG A 72 20.43 -17.95 0.45
N PHE A 73 20.26 -17.67 -0.84
CA PHE A 73 19.01 -17.12 -1.37
C PHE A 73 17.79 -17.97 -0.98
N PHE A 74 17.77 -19.27 -1.28
CA PHE A 74 16.61 -20.08 -0.96
C PHE A 74 16.45 -20.32 0.54
N ASP A 75 17.49 -20.87 1.19
CA ASP A 75 17.39 -21.32 2.59
C ASP A 75 17.16 -20.15 3.56
N ASP A 76 17.89 -19.05 3.39
CA ASP A 76 17.88 -17.94 4.35
C ASP A 76 16.90 -16.84 3.96
N LEU A 77 16.54 -16.68 2.67
CA LEU A 77 15.70 -15.57 2.23
C LEU A 77 14.28 -15.99 1.82
N ILE A 78 14.09 -17.16 1.20
CA ILE A 78 12.82 -17.55 0.58
C ILE A 78 12.02 -18.55 1.39
N LYS A 79 12.69 -19.58 1.94
CA LYS A 79 12.04 -20.70 2.60
C LYS A 79 11.19 -20.24 3.78
N ASP A 80 9.94 -20.70 3.82
CA ASP A 80 8.95 -20.45 4.87
C ASP A 80 8.63 -18.95 5.13
N LYS A 81 8.83 -18.09 4.13
CA LYS A 81 8.67 -16.63 4.24
C LYS A 81 7.72 -16.06 3.19
N VAL A 82 7.08 -14.94 3.54
CA VAL A 82 6.51 -14.01 2.56
C VAL A 82 7.57 -12.98 2.22
N VAL A 83 7.83 -12.77 0.94
CA VAL A 83 8.97 -11.96 0.49
C VAL A 83 8.56 -10.94 -0.55
N VAL A 84 9.19 -9.77 -0.50
CA VAL A 84 9.25 -8.77 -1.58
C VAL A 84 10.69 -8.70 -2.06
N ILE A 85 10.91 -8.88 -3.36
CA ILE A 85 12.23 -8.86 -3.97
C ILE A 85 12.24 -7.82 -5.08
N ASN A 86 13.21 -6.91 -5.05
CA ASN A 86 13.51 -6.03 -6.17
C ASN A 86 15.00 -6.00 -6.46
N PHE A 87 15.33 -5.59 -7.68
CA PHE A 87 16.70 -5.38 -8.11
C PHE A 87 16.96 -3.89 -8.24
N ILE A 88 18.08 -3.42 -7.71
CA ILE A 88 18.42 -1.99 -7.68
C ILE A 88 19.91 -1.78 -7.99
N PHE A 89 20.33 -0.53 -8.10
CA PHE A 89 21.73 -0.15 -7.93
C PHE A 89 21.80 1.22 -7.24
N THR A 90 22.72 1.41 -6.29
CA THR A 90 22.64 2.56 -5.37
C THR A 90 22.98 3.91 -6.02
N SER A 91 23.65 3.88 -7.17
CA SER A 91 23.98 5.06 -7.99
C SER A 91 22.83 5.52 -8.90
N CYS A 92 21.68 4.84 -8.90
CA CYS A 92 20.50 5.27 -9.66
C CYS A 92 19.92 6.57 -9.09
N SER A 93 19.74 7.56 -9.96
CA SER A 93 19.17 8.87 -9.61
C SER A 93 17.69 9.03 -10.03
N ASP A 94 17.05 7.97 -10.52
CA ASP A 94 15.70 8.00 -11.09
C ASP A 94 14.75 7.07 -10.32
N SER A 95 14.51 5.85 -10.80
CA SER A 95 13.51 4.93 -10.25
C SER A 95 13.86 4.35 -8.88
N CYS A 96 15.08 3.83 -8.68
CA CYS A 96 15.40 3.07 -7.46
C CYS A 96 15.17 3.86 -6.14
N PRO A 97 15.50 5.16 -6.04
CA PRO A 97 15.10 5.99 -4.91
C PRO A 97 13.59 6.02 -4.66
N LEU A 98 12.78 6.13 -5.71
CA LEU A 98 11.31 6.16 -5.62
C LEU A 98 10.74 4.80 -5.18
N GLU A 99 11.28 3.70 -5.70
CA GLU A 99 10.87 2.35 -5.29
C GLU A 99 11.21 2.10 -3.83
N THR A 100 12.41 2.49 -3.41
CA THR A 100 12.86 2.36 -2.01
C THR A 100 11.95 3.17 -1.10
N ALA A 101 11.59 4.40 -1.50
CA ALA A 101 10.65 5.24 -0.78
C ALA A 101 9.26 4.60 -0.66
N ARG A 102 8.74 4.03 -1.76
CA ARG A 102 7.43 3.39 -1.77
C ARG A 102 7.41 2.13 -0.92
N LEU A 103 8.41 1.25 -1.03
CA LEU A 103 8.52 0.06 -0.20
C LEU A 103 8.70 0.41 1.29
N ARG A 104 9.32 1.54 1.62
CA ARG A 104 9.39 2.01 3.01
C ARG A 104 8.00 2.35 3.57
N GLN A 105 7.09 2.88 2.74
CA GLN A 105 5.69 3.09 3.11
C GLN A 105 5.00 1.76 3.41
N VAL A 106 5.16 0.78 2.54
CA VAL A 106 4.61 -0.57 2.74
C VAL A 106 5.14 -1.18 4.03
N GLN A 107 6.45 -1.06 4.30
CA GLN A 107 7.04 -1.51 5.56
C GLN A 107 6.41 -0.82 6.78
N LYS A 108 6.10 0.47 6.69
CA LYS A 108 5.40 1.19 7.77
C LYS A 108 3.96 0.67 7.97
N LEU A 109 3.24 0.40 6.88
CA LEU A 109 1.87 -0.13 6.94
C LEU A 109 1.82 -1.54 7.55
N LEU A 110 2.80 -2.38 7.20
CA LEU A 110 2.90 -3.75 7.72
C LEU A 110 3.43 -3.82 9.17
N GLY A 111 4.10 -2.76 9.65
CA GLY A 111 4.60 -2.66 11.01
C GLY A 111 5.49 -3.85 11.40
N ASP A 112 5.22 -4.42 12.58
CA ASP A 112 6.04 -5.46 13.19
C ASP A 112 6.02 -6.80 12.44
N ARG A 113 5.11 -6.99 11.47
CA ARG A 113 5.10 -8.16 10.59
C ARG A 113 6.38 -8.24 9.75
N VAL A 114 6.97 -7.09 9.42
CA VAL A 114 8.23 -7.05 8.67
C VAL A 114 9.39 -7.46 9.55
N GLY A 115 10.04 -8.57 9.20
CA GLY A 115 11.09 -9.20 9.99
C GLY A 115 10.62 -10.39 10.85
N GLN A 116 9.32 -10.67 10.88
CA GLN A 116 8.76 -11.86 11.53
C GLN A 116 8.35 -12.90 10.48
N ASP A 117 7.37 -12.55 9.66
CA ASP A 117 6.82 -13.43 8.62
C ASP A 117 6.85 -12.82 7.22
N ILE A 118 7.00 -11.48 7.13
CA ILE A 118 7.17 -10.75 5.87
C ILE A 118 8.59 -10.17 5.81
N PHE A 119 9.28 -10.32 4.68
CA PHE A 119 10.66 -9.89 4.51
C PHE A 119 10.88 -9.17 3.19
N PHE A 120 11.75 -8.17 3.20
CA PHE A 120 12.01 -7.32 2.04
C PHE A 120 13.48 -7.49 1.62
N TYR A 121 13.72 -7.62 0.33
CA TYR A 121 15.06 -7.87 -0.22
C TYR A 121 15.30 -6.98 -1.44
N SER A 122 16.29 -6.10 -1.33
CA SER A 122 16.76 -5.28 -2.44
C SER A 122 18.14 -5.76 -2.86
N ILE A 123 18.24 -6.37 -4.05
CA ILE A 123 19.45 -7.02 -4.54
C ILE A 123 20.14 -6.11 -5.56
N SER A 124 21.42 -5.80 -5.36
CA SER A 124 22.16 -4.96 -6.28
C SER A 124 22.46 -5.69 -7.60
N ILE A 125 22.28 -5.00 -8.72
CA ILE A 125 22.74 -5.42 -10.05
C ILE A 125 24.16 -4.91 -10.40
N ASP A 126 24.74 -4.07 -9.55
CA ASP A 126 26.05 -3.44 -9.72
C ASP A 126 26.98 -3.79 -8.54
N PRO A 127 27.34 -5.08 -8.39
CA PRO A 127 28.09 -5.54 -7.22
C PRO A 127 29.52 -4.98 -7.12
N LEU A 128 30.08 -4.48 -8.25
CA LEU A 128 31.39 -3.83 -8.27
C LEU A 128 31.37 -2.48 -7.53
N SER A 129 30.25 -1.76 -7.60
CA SER A 129 30.07 -0.45 -6.95
C SER A 129 29.37 -0.58 -5.60
N ASP A 130 28.36 -1.46 -5.52
CA ASP A 130 27.47 -1.61 -4.37
C ASP A 130 28.03 -2.64 -3.37
N THR A 131 29.12 -2.26 -2.71
CA THR A 131 29.69 -3.01 -1.59
C THR A 131 28.71 -3.05 -0.40
N PRO A 132 28.85 -3.99 0.57
CA PRO A 132 28.01 -4.02 1.77
C PRO A 132 27.94 -2.68 2.52
N ALA A 133 29.06 -1.96 2.61
CA ALA A 133 29.12 -0.64 3.25
C ALA A 133 28.30 0.43 2.48
N VAL A 134 28.35 0.42 1.15
CA VAL A 134 27.56 1.32 0.29
C VAL A 134 26.06 1.00 0.41
N LEU A 135 25.70 -0.29 0.39
CA LEU A 135 24.33 -0.74 0.62
C LEU A 135 23.81 -0.36 2.00
N LYS A 136 24.65 -0.46 3.04
CA LYS A 136 24.31 -0.03 4.39
C LYS A 136 24.00 1.45 4.44
N ALA A 137 24.88 2.29 3.89
CA ALA A 137 24.68 3.73 3.81
C ALA A 137 23.40 4.08 3.05
N TYR A 138 23.14 3.41 1.92
CA TYR A 138 21.90 3.58 1.15
C TYR A 138 20.66 3.23 2.01
N SER A 139 20.64 2.08 2.67
CA SER A 139 19.52 1.66 3.52
C SER A 139 19.24 2.64 4.68
N GLN A 140 20.29 3.17 5.29
CA GLN A 140 20.20 4.14 6.39
C GLN A 140 19.61 5.48 5.91
N ARG A 141 20.04 5.95 4.74
CA ARG A 141 19.53 7.16 4.10
C ARG A 141 18.01 7.10 3.86
N PHE A 142 17.49 5.95 3.45
CA PHE A 142 16.05 5.72 3.29
C PHE A 142 15.33 5.31 4.59
N LYS A 143 16.04 5.32 5.72
CA LYS A 143 15.53 4.99 7.07
C LYS A 143 14.82 3.63 7.10
N VAL A 144 15.38 2.67 6.38
CA VAL A 144 14.87 1.30 6.28
C VAL A 144 14.83 0.67 7.67
N GLY A 145 13.68 0.08 8.02
CA GLY A 145 13.47 -0.63 9.28
C GLY A 145 13.93 -2.09 9.25
N PRO A 146 13.78 -2.82 10.38
CA PRO A 146 14.12 -4.24 10.46
C PRO A 146 13.33 -5.09 9.45
N GLY A 147 13.85 -6.29 9.16
CA GLY A 147 13.24 -7.23 8.22
C GLY A 147 13.46 -6.91 6.73
N TRP A 148 14.19 -5.83 6.41
CA TRP A 148 14.59 -5.50 5.04
C TRP A 148 16.11 -5.59 4.88
N LYS A 149 16.57 -6.48 3.99
CA LYS A 149 17.98 -6.63 3.64
C LYS A 149 18.32 -6.02 2.29
N PHE A 150 19.49 -5.43 2.21
CA PHE A 150 20.12 -4.99 0.97
C PHE A 150 21.27 -5.95 0.70
N LEU A 151 21.29 -6.54 -0.50
CA LEU A 151 22.13 -7.69 -0.81
C LEU A 151 22.99 -7.41 -2.04
N THR A 152 24.21 -7.93 -2.03
CA THR A 152 25.12 -7.97 -3.19
C THR A 152 25.70 -9.37 -3.35
N GLY A 153 26.36 -9.66 -4.47
CA GLY A 153 26.92 -10.97 -4.76
C GLY A 153 27.76 -10.93 -6.03
N GLU A 154 28.16 -12.10 -6.53
CA GLU A 154 28.87 -12.16 -7.81
C GLU A 154 27.96 -11.74 -8.97
N PHE A 155 28.53 -11.08 -9.98
CA PHE A 155 27.74 -10.52 -11.10
C PHE A 155 26.96 -11.59 -11.86
N GLU A 156 27.58 -12.75 -12.11
CA GLU A 156 26.94 -13.88 -12.80
C GLU A 156 25.80 -14.48 -11.96
N ASP A 157 26.04 -14.65 -10.66
CA ASP A 157 25.08 -15.18 -9.70
C ASP A 157 23.82 -14.30 -9.60
N VAL A 158 24.00 -12.98 -9.50
CA VAL A 158 22.89 -12.02 -9.50
C VAL A 158 22.15 -12.07 -10.85
N THR A 159 22.87 -12.14 -11.96
CA THR A 159 22.28 -12.19 -13.30
C THR A 159 21.41 -13.44 -13.49
N ASP A 160 21.89 -14.59 -13.05
CA ASP A 160 21.13 -15.85 -13.14
C ASP A 160 19.93 -15.86 -12.19
N LEU A 161 20.06 -15.28 -11.01
CA LEU A 161 18.94 -15.08 -10.11
C LEU A 161 17.84 -14.22 -10.76
N ARG A 162 18.22 -13.12 -11.43
CA ARG A 162 17.28 -12.27 -12.18
C ARG A 162 16.56 -13.02 -13.29
N LYS A 163 17.28 -13.85 -14.06
CA LYS A 163 16.68 -14.70 -15.10
C LYS A 163 15.67 -15.68 -14.50
N LYS A 164 16.03 -16.36 -13.41
CA LYS A 164 15.16 -17.32 -12.72
C LYS A 164 13.89 -16.67 -12.16
N LEU A 165 14.00 -15.44 -11.67
CA LEU A 165 12.87 -14.64 -11.20
C LEU A 165 12.08 -13.96 -12.34
N GLY A 166 12.50 -14.13 -13.60
CA GLY A 166 11.85 -13.52 -14.75
C GLY A 166 11.97 -11.99 -14.79
N LEU A 167 13.02 -11.44 -14.18
CA LEU A 167 13.34 -10.00 -14.10
C LEU A 167 14.57 -9.61 -14.95
N PHE A 168 14.88 -10.42 -15.96
CA PHE A 168 15.95 -10.17 -16.91
C PHE A 168 15.38 -9.99 -18.32
N ILE A 169 15.79 -8.95 -19.02
CA ILE A 169 15.39 -8.62 -20.39
C ILE A 169 16.63 -8.71 -21.28
N GLU A 170 16.67 -9.71 -22.16
CA GLU A 170 17.75 -9.86 -23.13
C GLU A 170 17.89 -8.61 -24.01
N GLY A 171 19.13 -8.17 -24.22
CA GLY A 171 19.44 -6.98 -25.02
C GLY A 171 19.35 -5.64 -24.28
N VAL A 172 18.57 -5.56 -23.19
CA VAL A 172 18.53 -4.39 -22.28
C VAL A 172 19.51 -4.62 -21.14
N ASP A 173 19.42 -5.77 -20.46
CA ASP A 173 20.28 -6.16 -19.34
C ASP A 173 21.62 -6.77 -19.79
N ASN A 174 22.29 -6.13 -20.75
CA ASN A 174 23.49 -6.67 -21.41
C ASN A 174 24.82 -6.16 -20.80
N GLY A 175 24.76 -5.50 -19.64
CA GLY A 175 25.91 -4.91 -18.96
C GLY A 175 26.45 -3.61 -19.58
N ARG A 176 25.84 -3.11 -20.68
CA ARG A 176 26.23 -1.83 -21.33
C ARG A 176 25.41 -0.65 -20.84
N SER A 177 24.14 -0.85 -20.49
CA SER A 177 23.33 0.11 -19.74
C SER A 177 22.96 -0.48 -18.38
N LYS A 178 22.62 0.40 -17.42
CA LYS A 178 22.05 0.00 -16.12
C LYS A 178 20.52 -0.07 -16.16
N ASP A 179 19.92 0.01 -17.35
CA ASP A 179 18.49 -0.18 -17.51
C ASP A 179 18.15 -1.63 -17.17
N HIS A 180 17.10 -1.81 -16.39
CA HIS A 180 16.69 -3.13 -15.92
C HIS A 180 15.18 -3.19 -15.67
N ASN A 181 14.65 -4.39 -15.53
CA ASN A 181 13.26 -4.60 -15.15
C ASN A 181 13.03 -4.14 -13.69
N LEU A 182 12.16 -3.14 -13.54
CA LEU A 182 11.79 -2.55 -12.25
C LEU A 182 10.69 -3.32 -11.51
N SER A 183 10.18 -4.41 -12.06
CA SER A 183 9.10 -5.17 -11.41
C SER A 183 9.57 -5.78 -10.09
N LEU A 184 8.71 -5.73 -9.08
CA LEU A 184 8.87 -6.50 -7.85
C LEU A 184 8.48 -7.95 -8.11
N ILE A 185 9.14 -8.88 -7.42
CA ILE A 185 8.61 -10.23 -7.19
C ILE A 185 8.12 -10.29 -5.76
N VAL A 186 6.84 -10.62 -5.60
CA VAL A 186 6.26 -10.91 -4.29
C VAL A 186 5.79 -12.35 -4.26
N GLY A 187 6.00 -13.01 -3.13
CA GLY A 187 5.54 -14.37 -3.01
C GLY A 187 5.64 -14.97 -1.62
N ASN A 188 5.02 -16.12 -1.48
CA ASN A 188 5.03 -16.96 -0.30
C ASN A 188 5.38 -18.37 -0.74
N GLN A 189 6.54 -18.85 -0.29
CA GLN A 189 7.06 -20.16 -0.67
C GLN A 189 6.15 -21.29 -0.19
N SER A 190 5.65 -21.22 1.06
CA SER A 190 4.83 -22.25 1.69
C SER A 190 3.46 -22.40 1.02
N THR A 191 2.85 -21.30 0.56
CA THR A 191 1.58 -21.37 -0.19
C THR A 191 1.77 -21.54 -1.69
N GLY A 192 3.01 -21.40 -2.17
CA GLY A 192 3.37 -21.45 -3.59
C GLY A 192 2.79 -20.32 -4.44
N ARG A 193 2.43 -19.19 -3.81
CA ARG A 193 1.84 -18.04 -4.49
C ARG A 193 2.95 -17.05 -4.81
N TRP A 194 3.09 -16.72 -6.10
CA TRP A 194 4.09 -15.80 -6.60
C TRP A 194 3.47 -14.89 -7.66
N MET A 195 3.83 -13.61 -7.63
CA MET A 195 3.37 -12.66 -8.64
C MET A 195 4.40 -11.56 -8.86
N LYS A 196 4.34 -10.97 -10.06
CA LYS A 196 5.00 -9.69 -10.32
C LYS A 196 4.10 -8.57 -9.81
N ALA A 197 4.70 -7.59 -9.14
CA ALA A 197 4.01 -6.38 -8.72
C ALA A 197 4.78 -5.14 -9.22
N SER A 198 4.09 -4.02 -9.34
CA SER A 198 4.72 -2.75 -9.67
C SER A 198 5.32 -2.13 -8.41
N PRO A 199 6.55 -1.60 -8.43
CA PRO A 199 7.08 -0.86 -7.29
C PRO A 199 6.37 0.49 -7.10
N PHE A 200 5.51 0.90 -8.03
CA PHE A 200 4.69 2.10 -7.96
C PHE A 200 3.22 1.82 -7.62
N GLU A 201 2.87 0.57 -7.31
CA GLU A 201 1.54 0.19 -6.81
C GLU A 201 1.16 0.99 -5.57
N ASN A 202 -0.15 1.17 -5.34
CA ASN A 202 -0.66 1.73 -4.11
C ASN A 202 -0.12 0.92 -2.91
N PRO A 203 0.55 1.57 -1.94
CA PRO A 203 1.22 0.86 -0.85
C PRO A 203 0.25 0.05 0.02
N TRP A 204 -1.02 0.46 0.12
CA TRP A 204 -2.06 -0.29 0.84
C TRP A 204 -2.43 -1.59 0.15
N ILE A 205 -2.50 -1.57 -1.19
CA ILE A 205 -2.79 -2.78 -1.98
C ILE A 205 -1.63 -3.77 -1.84
N LEU A 206 -0.39 -3.29 -1.94
CA LEU A 206 0.77 -4.15 -1.77
C LEU A 206 0.88 -4.69 -0.33
N ALA A 207 0.59 -3.88 0.69
CA ALA A 207 0.53 -4.33 2.08
C ALA A 207 -0.55 -5.40 2.29
N ASP A 208 -1.75 -5.22 1.75
CA ASP A 208 -2.84 -6.21 1.81
C ASP A 208 -2.46 -7.51 1.09
N GLN A 209 -1.85 -7.41 -0.09
CA GLN A 209 -1.37 -8.60 -0.81
C GLN A 209 -0.39 -9.43 0.04
N LEU A 210 0.56 -8.77 0.70
CA LEU A 210 1.57 -9.42 1.55
C LEU A 210 0.97 -9.98 2.84
N ALA A 211 0.08 -9.24 3.49
CA ALA A 211 -0.50 -9.62 4.78
C ALA A 211 -1.59 -10.69 4.66
N ASN A 212 -2.39 -10.64 3.57
CA ASN A 212 -3.62 -11.41 3.44
C ASN A 212 -3.59 -12.34 2.21
N THR A 213 -3.47 -11.79 0.99
CA THR A 213 -3.64 -12.57 -0.25
C THR A 213 -2.60 -13.68 -0.40
N LEU A 214 -1.33 -13.38 -0.12
CA LEU A 214 -0.24 -14.35 -0.16
C LEU A 214 -0.25 -15.32 1.03
N GLN A 215 -1.07 -15.05 2.05
CA GLN A 215 -1.20 -15.91 3.24
C GLN A 215 -2.51 -16.71 3.26
N ASN A 216 -3.19 -16.87 2.12
CA ASN A 216 -4.49 -17.55 2.04
C ASN A 216 -5.56 -16.94 2.95
N TRP A 217 -5.51 -15.63 3.21
CA TRP A 217 -6.48 -14.94 4.07
C TRP A 217 -6.60 -15.57 5.47
N LYS A 218 -5.49 -16.13 6.00
CA LYS A 218 -5.44 -16.76 7.33
C LYS A 218 -5.85 -15.83 8.47
N GLN A 219 -5.78 -14.51 8.26
CA GLN A 219 -6.23 -13.51 9.23
C GLN A 219 -7.62 -13.00 8.84
N PRO A 220 -8.63 -13.09 9.73
CA PRO A 220 -9.92 -12.46 9.49
C PRO A 220 -9.75 -10.95 9.34
N SER A 221 -10.36 -10.37 8.32
CA SER A 221 -10.50 -8.91 8.25
C SER A 221 -11.33 -8.46 9.45
N ALA A 222 -10.88 -7.43 10.18
CA ALA A 222 -11.74 -6.77 11.16
C ALA A 222 -12.97 -6.21 10.43
N GLU A 223 -14.18 -6.60 10.85
CA GLU A 223 -15.42 -6.02 10.33
C GLU A 223 -15.47 -4.54 10.70
N GLN A 224 -15.32 -3.68 9.69
CA GLN A 224 -15.51 -2.23 9.81
C GLN A 224 -16.93 -1.89 9.36
N ASN A 225 -17.62 -1.03 10.10
CA ASN A 225 -18.96 -0.56 9.73
C ASN A 225 -18.83 0.54 8.66
N TYR A 226 -19.55 0.39 7.54
CA TYR A 226 -19.61 1.42 6.49
C TYR A 226 -20.27 2.73 6.93
N ALA A 227 -20.94 2.77 8.10
CA ALA A 227 -21.51 3.99 8.65
C ALA A 227 -20.49 5.13 8.83
N ASP A 228 -19.22 4.78 9.09
CA ASP A 228 -18.12 5.74 9.27
C ASP A 228 -17.24 5.87 8.02
N ALA A 229 -17.64 5.28 6.89
CA ALA A 229 -16.85 5.33 5.66
C ALA A 229 -16.73 6.79 5.14
N PRO A 230 -15.52 7.27 4.81
CA PRO A 230 -15.35 8.60 4.25
C PRO A 230 -16.13 8.76 2.95
N GLN A 231 -16.72 9.94 2.74
CA GLN A 231 -17.37 10.25 1.45
C GLN A 231 -16.32 10.28 0.33
N ILE A 232 -16.58 9.50 -0.73
CA ILE A 232 -15.71 9.46 -1.91
C ILE A 232 -15.96 10.72 -2.72
N ARG A 233 -14.93 11.57 -2.85
CA ARG A 233 -14.89 12.64 -3.84
C ARG A 233 -13.90 12.30 -4.95
N PRO A 234 -14.18 12.69 -6.21
CA PRO A 234 -13.15 12.64 -7.25
C PRO A 234 -11.95 13.51 -6.83
N PRO A 235 -10.71 13.01 -6.94
CA PRO A 235 -9.53 13.85 -6.74
C PRO A 235 -9.46 14.92 -7.83
N SER A 236 -8.89 16.08 -7.52
CA SER A 236 -8.50 17.02 -8.57
C SER A 236 -7.32 16.45 -9.37
N ASN A 237 -7.06 16.97 -10.57
CA ASN A 237 -5.89 16.57 -11.36
C ASN A 237 -4.58 16.73 -10.55
N GLY A 238 -4.43 17.84 -9.84
CA GLY A 238 -3.28 18.09 -8.96
C GLY A 238 -3.13 17.09 -7.82
N GLU A 239 -4.26 16.67 -7.21
CA GLU A 239 -4.25 15.64 -6.17
C GLU A 239 -3.85 14.27 -6.73
N GLU A 240 -4.40 13.88 -7.88
CA GLU A 240 -4.06 12.60 -8.51
C GLU A 240 -2.58 12.55 -8.89
N LEU A 241 -2.06 13.62 -9.49
CA LEU A 241 -0.64 13.77 -9.79
C LEU A 241 0.21 13.70 -8.51
N PHE A 242 -0.19 14.38 -7.43
CA PHE A 242 0.53 14.33 -6.16
C PHE A 242 0.56 12.90 -5.59
N ARG A 243 -0.58 12.22 -5.54
CA ARG A 243 -0.71 10.87 -4.98
C ARG A 243 0.11 9.85 -5.77
N THR A 244 0.19 10.00 -7.08
CA THR A 244 0.89 9.05 -7.95
C THR A 244 2.38 9.36 -8.12
N ARG A 245 2.80 10.63 -8.06
CA ARG A 245 4.17 11.06 -8.38
C ARG A 245 4.97 11.58 -7.18
N CYS A 246 4.32 12.16 -6.18
CA CYS A 246 5.00 12.90 -5.11
C CYS A 246 4.89 12.22 -3.75
N ALA A 247 3.74 11.57 -3.47
CA ALA A 247 3.41 11.03 -2.15
C ALA A 247 4.35 9.91 -1.68
N SER A 248 5.14 9.28 -2.57
CA SER A 248 6.19 8.33 -2.18
C SER A 248 7.23 8.97 -1.24
N CYS A 249 7.59 10.23 -1.50
CA CYS A 249 8.69 10.90 -0.82
C CYS A 249 8.23 12.09 0.02
N HIS A 250 7.14 12.75 -0.36
CA HIS A 250 6.62 13.94 0.31
C HIS A 250 5.40 13.60 1.18
N SER A 251 5.15 14.46 2.18
CA SER A 251 3.97 14.36 3.05
C SER A 251 3.11 15.64 3.00
N LEU A 252 1.83 15.51 3.34
CA LEU A 252 0.87 16.59 3.51
C LEU A 252 0.08 16.44 4.83
N GLY A 253 0.43 17.20 5.87
CA GLY A 253 -0.40 17.30 7.10
C GLY A 253 -0.14 16.24 8.18
N PRO A 254 -0.64 16.45 9.41
CA PRO A 254 0.12 16.42 10.68
C PRO A 254 0.65 15.03 11.12
N GLN A 255 1.54 15.03 12.13
CA GLN A 255 2.41 13.93 12.60
C GLN A 255 1.73 12.59 12.94
N ASP A 256 0.41 12.59 13.01
CA ASP A 256 -0.52 11.64 13.60
C ASP A 256 -1.04 10.56 12.64
N GLY A 257 -0.48 10.46 11.42
CA GLY A 257 -0.68 9.30 10.54
C GLY A 257 -1.88 9.37 9.59
N GLU A 258 -2.63 10.47 9.63
CA GLU A 258 -3.78 10.77 8.76
C GLU A 258 -3.40 11.59 7.50
N GLY A 259 -2.13 12.02 7.38
CA GLY A 259 -1.63 12.80 6.23
C GLY A 259 -1.30 11.93 5.01
N ILE A 260 -1.35 12.52 3.80
CA ILE A 260 -0.95 11.83 2.57
C ILE A 260 0.58 11.77 2.50
N GLY A 261 1.14 10.58 2.29
CA GLY A 261 2.55 10.37 1.92
C GLY A 261 3.49 10.06 3.08
N MET A 262 4.81 10.03 2.79
CA MET A 262 5.82 9.62 3.77
C MET A 262 6.63 10.79 4.30
N ARG A 263 6.62 10.95 5.63
CA ARG A 263 7.63 11.78 6.30
C ARG A 263 8.98 11.09 6.24
N ASN A 264 10.03 11.88 5.99
CA ASN A 264 11.45 11.59 6.19
C ASN A 264 12.32 11.31 4.95
N ILE A 265 11.75 11.20 3.75
CA ILE A 265 12.55 11.10 2.52
C ILE A 265 12.65 12.50 1.90
N GLY A 266 11.50 13.13 1.66
CA GLY A 266 11.38 14.54 1.34
C GLY A 266 10.72 15.35 2.46
N PRO A 267 10.67 16.68 2.31
CA PRO A 267 9.92 17.58 3.18
C PRO A 267 8.41 17.28 3.16
N ASP A 268 7.74 17.64 4.26
CA ASP A 268 6.31 17.96 4.26
C ASP A 268 6.11 19.22 3.40
N LEU A 269 5.11 19.20 2.51
CA LEU A 269 4.90 20.27 1.53
C LEU A 269 3.79 21.24 1.94
N ILE A 270 3.15 21.05 3.10
CA ILE A 270 2.20 22.04 3.61
C ILE A 270 2.92 23.37 3.85
N GLY A 271 2.39 24.45 3.28
CA GLY A 271 2.97 25.78 3.34
C GLY A 271 4.06 26.06 2.31
N VAL A 272 4.46 25.10 1.47
CA VAL A 272 5.56 25.31 0.51
C VAL A 272 5.27 26.45 -0.48
N THR A 273 4.00 26.62 -0.87
CA THR A 273 3.55 27.68 -1.79
C THR A 273 3.63 29.08 -1.18
N ARG A 274 3.68 29.19 0.16
CA ARG A 274 3.92 30.46 0.88
C ARG A 274 5.41 30.74 1.09
N GLN A 275 6.24 29.71 1.07
CA GLN A 275 7.67 29.79 1.40
C GLN A 275 8.59 29.94 0.19
N ARG A 276 8.11 29.66 -1.02
CA ARG A 276 8.93 29.59 -2.23
C ARG A 276 8.34 30.43 -3.34
N ASP A 277 9.24 31.02 -4.12
CA ASP A 277 8.86 31.71 -5.34
C ASP A 277 8.13 30.75 -6.29
N PRO A 278 6.96 31.14 -6.86
CA PRO A 278 6.17 30.26 -7.72
C PRO A 278 6.91 29.80 -8.97
N ALA A 279 7.74 30.65 -9.58
CA ALA A 279 8.49 30.29 -10.78
C ALA A 279 9.61 29.31 -10.45
N TRP A 280 10.31 29.51 -9.33
CA TRP A 280 11.29 28.54 -8.82
C TRP A 280 10.62 27.20 -8.50
N LEU A 281 9.46 27.20 -7.84
CA LEU A 281 8.74 25.97 -7.48
C LEU A 281 8.29 25.18 -8.71
N ASN A 282 7.73 25.87 -9.72
CA ASN A 282 7.35 25.25 -11.00
C ASN A 282 8.56 24.61 -11.68
N ARG A 283 9.69 25.34 -11.75
CA ARG A 283 10.93 24.83 -12.33
C ARG A 283 11.48 23.63 -11.56
N TRP A 284 11.52 23.70 -10.24
CA TRP A 284 12.01 22.62 -9.38
C TRP A 284 11.21 21.32 -9.53
N ILE A 285 9.89 21.41 -9.67
CA ILE A 285 9.03 20.24 -9.87
C ILE A 285 9.29 19.55 -11.23
N ARG A 286 9.61 20.34 -12.27
CA ARG A 286 9.79 19.84 -13.64
C ARG A 286 11.21 19.37 -13.93
N GLU A 287 12.21 20.05 -13.39
CA GLU A 287 13.61 19.90 -13.77
C GLU A 287 14.57 19.91 -12.56
N PRO A 288 14.31 19.12 -11.49
CA PRO A 288 15.12 19.16 -10.27
C PRO A 288 16.58 18.76 -10.52
N ASP A 289 16.81 17.85 -11.46
CA ASP A 289 18.13 17.39 -11.91
C ASP A 289 18.95 18.53 -12.54
N LYS A 290 18.34 19.35 -13.39
CA LYS A 290 19.02 20.51 -14.00
C LYS A 290 19.30 21.60 -12.97
N VAL A 291 18.33 21.89 -12.10
CA VAL A 291 18.48 22.89 -11.04
C VAL A 291 19.63 22.50 -10.09
N LEU A 292 19.78 21.21 -9.77
CA LEU A 292 20.92 20.70 -9.01
C LEU A 292 22.25 20.78 -9.79
N ALA A 293 22.26 20.44 -11.08
CA ALA A 293 23.45 20.52 -11.93
C ALA A 293 23.98 21.95 -12.08
N GLU A 294 23.07 22.93 -12.12
CA GLU A 294 23.35 24.37 -12.14
C GLU A 294 23.82 24.90 -10.78
N LYS A 295 23.79 24.08 -9.73
CA LYS A 295 24.20 24.43 -8.37
C LYS A 295 23.36 25.55 -7.75
N ASP A 296 22.05 25.55 -8.01
CA ASP A 296 21.12 26.45 -7.34
C ASP A 296 21.28 26.36 -5.80
N PRO A 297 21.46 27.48 -5.09
CA PRO A 297 21.76 27.44 -3.65
C PRO A 297 20.67 26.81 -2.80
N ILE A 298 19.39 27.00 -3.17
CA ILE A 298 18.25 26.43 -2.44
C ILE A 298 18.19 24.93 -2.67
N ALA A 299 18.34 24.49 -3.91
CA ALA A 299 18.36 23.08 -4.26
C ALA A 299 19.51 22.33 -3.58
N LEU A 300 20.72 22.90 -3.56
CA LEU A 300 21.86 22.31 -2.86
C LEU A 300 21.63 22.24 -1.35
N GLN A 301 21.07 23.30 -0.74
CA GLN A 301 20.73 23.27 0.68
C GLN A 301 19.71 22.18 1.01
N LEU A 302 18.67 22.04 0.18
CA LEU A 302 17.68 20.96 0.34
C LEU A 302 18.31 19.59 0.15
N PHE A 303 19.17 19.43 -0.86
CA PHE A 303 19.87 18.18 -1.11
C PHE A 303 20.72 17.73 0.07
N GLU A 304 21.50 18.64 0.67
CA GLU A 304 22.26 18.31 1.89
C GLU A 304 21.35 18.02 3.08
N LYS A 305 20.26 18.80 3.25
CA LYS A 305 19.31 18.62 4.36
C LYS A 305 18.59 17.28 4.32
N TYR A 306 18.34 16.73 3.12
CA TYR A 306 17.61 15.48 2.91
C TYR A 306 18.56 14.35 2.50
N GLU A 307 19.69 14.22 3.23
CA GLU A 307 20.63 13.09 3.16
C GLU A 307 21.20 12.83 1.76
N ARG A 308 21.28 13.87 0.92
CA ARG A 308 21.75 13.76 -0.47
C ARG A 308 20.91 12.78 -1.30
N ILE A 309 19.62 12.65 -1.00
CA ILE A 309 18.64 11.99 -1.87
C ILE A 309 18.18 13.03 -2.91
N PRO A 310 18.48 12.85 -4.20
CA PRO A 310 18.02 13.79 -5.21
C PRO A 310 16.50 13.64 -5.38
N MET A 311 15.79 14.77 -5.55
CA MET A 311 14.42 14.73 -6.07
C MET A 311 14.50 14.29 -7.55
N PRO A 312 13.91 13.15 -7.93
CA PRO A 312 14.01 12.65 -9.29
C PRO A 312 13.21 13.52 -10.26
N ASN A 313 13.62 13.53 -11.53
CA ASN A 313 12.87 14.20 -12.57
C ASN A 313 11.66 13.35 -12.98
N LEU A 314 10.47 13.77 -12.56
CA LEU A 314 9.20 13.08 -12.81
C LEU A 314 8.65 13.32 -14.23
N ARG A 315 9.39 14.06 -15.08
CA ARG A 315 9.07 14.41 -16.48
C ARG A 315 7.70 15.08 -16.62
N LEU A 316 7.38 15.93 -15.65
CA LEU A 316 6.13 16.68 -15.61
C LEU A 316 6.23 17.89 -16.55
N ASP A 317 5.16 18.12 -17.32
CA ASP A 317 5.02 19.36 -18.07
C ASP A 317 4.61 20.53 -17.17
N GLU A 318 4.53 21.72 -17.76
CA GLU A 318 4.22 22.96 -17.05
C GLU A 318 2.83 22.93 -16.40
N GLN A 319 1.84 22.37 -17.12
CA GLN A 319 0.46 22.34 -16.67
C GLN A 319 0.27 21.35 -15.51
N SER A 320 0.95 20.21 -15.55
CA SER A 320 0.97 19.23 -14.48
C SER A 320 1.64 19.79 -13.23
N ALA A 321 2.79 20.46 -13.38
CA ALA A 321 3.46 21.13 -12.28
C ALA A 321 2.57 22.22 -11.65
N GLN A 322 1.90 23.02 -12.47
CA GLN A 322 0.96 24.04 -11.99
C GLN A 322 -0.23 23.43 -11.25
N SER A 323 -0.80 22.34 -11.77
CA SER A 323 -1.91 21.62 -11.11
C SER A 323 -1.51 21.11 -9.73
N ILE A 324 -0.28 20.60 -9.58
CA ILE A 324 0.27 20.17 -8.29
C ILE A 324 0.41 21.38 -7.36
N ILE A 325 0.98 22.49 -7.83
CA ILE A 325 1.15 23.71 -7.03
C ILE A 325 -0.20 24.25 -6.53
N GLU A 326 -1.22 24.28 -7.39
CA GLU A 326 -2.57 24.69 -7.03
C GLU A 326 -3.17 23.77 -5.96
N PHE A 327 -3.03 22.45 -6.13
CA PHE A 327 -3.46 21.49 -5.12
C PHE A 327 -2.74 21.70 -3.78
N LEU A 328 -1.42 21.88 -3.78
CA LEU A 328 -0.63 22.15 -2.57
C LEU A 328 -1.06 23.45 -1.89
N ASN A 329 -1.40 24.48 -2.67
CA ASN A 329 -1.93 25.73 -2.15
C ASN A 329 -3.28 25.53 -1.47
N ASN A 330 -4.22 24.87 -2.15
CA ASN A 330 -5.55 24.59 -1.61
C ASN A 330 -5.47 23.74 -0.33
N GLU A 331 -4.58 22.76 -0.31
CA GLU A 331 -4.37 21.92 0.88
C GLU A 331 -3.71 22.70 2.02
N THR A 332 -2.80 23.63 1.70
CA THR A 332 -2.22 24.56 2.68
C THR A 332 -3.29 25.46 3.27
N GLU A 333 -4.17 26.06 2.46
CA GLU A 333 -5.28 26.90 2.97
C GLU A 333 -6.29 26.08 3.78
N ARG A 334 -6.56 24.83 3.39
CA ARG A 334 -7.45 23.92 4.14
C ARG A 334 -6.92 23.62 5.53
N GLN A 335 -5.61 23.37 5.68
CA GLN A 335 -4.99 22.98 6.94
C GLN A 335 -4.53 24.18 7.79
N HIS A 336 -4.12 25.28 7.15
CA HIS A 336 -3.63 26.50 7.79
C HIS A 336 -4.25 27.73 7.15
N PRO A 337 -5.55 27.98 7.33
CA PRO A 337 -6.23 29.09 6.69
C PRO A 337 -5.54 30.41 7.02
N SER A 338 -5.31 31.23 5.99
CA SER A 338 -4.85 32.61 6.16
C SER A 338 -5.82 33.35 7.06
N VAL A 339 -5.35 33.97 8.16
CA VAL A 339 -6.21 34.85 8.97
C VAL A 339 -6.57 36.06 8.09
N GLN A 340 -7.80 36.08 7.56
CA GLN A 340 -8.34 37.34 7.05
C GLN A 340 -8.55 38.28 8.24
N PRO A 341 -8.16 39.57 8.15
CA PRO A 341 -8.63 40.54 9.11
C PRO A 341 -10.17 40.49 9.10
N LEU A 342 -10.76 40.37 10.29
CA LEU A 342 -12.20 40.56 10.49
C LEU A 342 -12.59 41.83 9.73
N ALA A 343 -13.45 41.68 8.71
CA ALA A 343 -14.02 42.82 8.00
C ALA A 343 -14.59 43.77 9.05
N ASP A 344 -14.16 45.03 8.97
CA ASP A 344 -14.42 46.09 9.95
C ASP A 344 -15.85 46.02 10.47
N GLY A 345 -15.96 45.94 11.80
CA GLY A 345 -17.21 45.96 12.51
C GLY A 345 -18.06 47.13 12.02
N ALA A 346 -19.27 46.82 11.56
CA ALA A 346 -20.30 47.79 11.33
C ALA A 346 -20.50 48.61 12.61
N LEU A 347 -19.98 49.84 12.59
CA LEU A 347 -20.27 50.88 13.56
C LEU A 347 -21.79 51.12 13.51
N THR A 348 -22.48 50.65 14.54
CA THR A 348 -23.80 51.18 14.87
C THR A 348 -23.57 52.55 15.52
N PRO A 349 -24.26 53.64 15.09
CA PRO A 349 -24.15 54.91 15.78
C PRO A 349 -25.00 54.85 17.05
N GLU A 350 -24.34 54.80 18.21
CA GLU A 350 -24.93 55.24 19.47
C GLU A 350 -25.30 56.71 19.35
N THR A 351 -26.59 57.00 19.58
CA THR A 351 -27.09 58.37 19.72
C THR A 351 -26.78 58.86 21.13
N ALA A 352 -25.75 59.69 21.25
CA ALA A 352 -25.48 60.46 22.45
C ALA A 352 -26.50 61.62 22.56
N SER A 353 -27.24 61.68 23.67
CA SER A 353 -27.93 62.90 24.12
C SER A 353 -27.60 63.19 25.59
N THR A 354 -26.57 64.03 25.73
CA THR A 354 -26.36 65.12 26.70
C THR A 354 -26.56 64.91 28.21
N ALA A 355 -25.48 65.28 28.90
CA ALA A 355 -25.25 65.45 30.32
C ALA A 355 -26.21 66.38 31.09
N SER A 356 -26.29 66.16 32.41
CA SER A 356 -26.08 67.23 33.39
C SER A 356 -25.67 66.65 34.74
N GLU A 357 -24.51 67.07 35.23
CA GLU A 357 -24.03 66.91 36.61
C GLU A 357 -24.96 67.62 37.60
N THR A 358 -24.98 67.17 38.87
CA THR A 358 -24.89 68.03 40.09
C THR A 358 -24.67 67.17 41.37
N VAL A 359 -23.42 67.19 41.87
CA VAL A 359 -22.97 67.52 43.25
C VAL A 359 -23.51 66.76 44.51
N SER A 360 -22.60 65.98 45.12
CA SER A 360 -22.16 66.01 46.55
C SER A 360 -22.99 65.47 47.74
N ARG A 361 -22.26 64.64 48.52
CA ARG A 361 -22.22 64.44 50.00
C ARG A 361 -23.44 63.92 50.79
N MET A 362 -23.15 62.84 51.53
CA MET A 362 -23.53 62.52 52.91
C MET A 362 -24.65 63.38 53.54
N GLN A 363 -25.87 62.84 53.58
CA GLN A 363 -26.57 62.38 54.79
C GLN A 363 -27.83 61.61 54.38
#